data_AF-A0A2V6D1H1-F1
#
_entry.id   AF-A0A2V6D1H1-F1
#
_cell.length_a   1.000
_cell.length_b   1.000
_cell.length_c   1.000
_cell.angle_alpha   90.00
_cell.angle_beta   90.00
_cell.angle_gamma   90.00
#
_symmetry.space_group_name_H-M   'P 1'
#
loop_
_entity.id
_entity.type
_entity.pdbx_description
1 polymer ?
#
loop_
_entity_poly.entity_id
_entity_poly.type
_entity_poly.pdbx_seq_one_letter_code
_entity_poly.pdbx_strand_id
1 'polypeptide(L)'
;MTYKPPRVTLPIPSEKIDGQTVTFRPVRDGIDSEVSGIIQVIEDANGFNVNASYVVSQDPPQSHIYWFDQSEIDALARSLLKEKRRILIVDDDRESTHLVKILLERTGGYLVLEENDAARAYHSARDFRPDVILLDIMMPETDGGEVAAQIEADPELQGTPVIFLTALVTEHEIKAGLRIEGHQSLAKPINIPELINRIEESLPRTS
;
A
#
# COMPACT_ATOMS: atom_id res chain seq x y z
N MET A 1 -7.79 26.26 31.30
CA MET A 1 -7.65 26.78 29.93
C MET A 1 -8.65 26.04 29.06
N THR A 2 -9.51 26.73 28.32
CA THR A 2 -10.45 26.09 27.39
C THR A 2 -9.67 25.62 26.17
N TYR A 3 -9.60 24.31 25.94
CA TYR A 3 -8.97 23.76 24.75
C TYR A 3 -9.72 24.26 23.50
N LYS A 4 -8.99 24.76 22.51
CA LYS A 4 -9.56 25.21 21.23
C LYS A 4 -9.19 24.20 20.15
N PRO A 5 -10.16 23.58 19.48
CA PRO A 5 -9.87 22.54 18.50
C PRO A 5 -9.10 23.09 17.30
N PRO A 6 -8.12 22.34 16.76
CA PRO A 6 -7.34 22.71 15.59
C PRO A 6 -8.23 22.78 14.36
N ARG A 7 -8.08 23.85 13.59
CA ARG A 7 -8.73 23.98 12.29
C ARG A 7 -7.90 23.29 11.22
N VAL A 8 -8.59 22.67 10.27
CA VAL A 8 -8.00 21.93 9.17
C VAL A 8 -8.67 22.29 7.85
N THR A 9 -7.94 22.07 6.76
CA THR A 9 -8.46 22.03 5.38
C THR A 9 -8.67 20.57 5.02
N LEU A 10 -9.85 20.23 4.51
CA LEU A 10 -10.12 18.88 4.03
C LEU A 10 -9.61 18.73 2.59
N PRO A 11 -8.68 17.80 2.32
CA PRO A 11 -8.18 17.56 0.96
C PRO A 11 -9.16 16.75 0.09
N ILE A 12 -10.24 16.25 0.69
CA ILE A 12 -11.34 15.53 0.02
C ILE A 12 -12.70 15.98 0.52
N PRO A 13 -13.78 15.68 -0.23
CA PRO A 13 -15.13 15.97 0.22
C PRO A 13 -15.40 15.37 1.61
N SER A 14 -16.05 16.12 2.48
CA SER A 14 -16.25 15.75 3.89
C SER A 14 -17.02 14.44 4.04
N GLU A 15 -17.95 14.14 3.12
CA GLU A 15 -18.72 12.90 3.08
C GLU A 15 -17.88 11.63 2.88
N LYS A 16 -16.63 11.76 2.42
CA LYS A 16 -15.68 10.64 2.31
C LYS A 16 -15.01 10.30 3.63
N ILE A 17 -14.99 11.25 4.58
CA ILE A 17 -14.31 11.13 5.88
C ILE A 17 -15.33 10.97 7.01
N ASP A 18 -16.41 11.74 6.96
CA ASP A 18 -17.40 11.82 8.02
C ASP A 18 -18.09 10.47 8.27
N GLY A 19 -18.16 10.06 9.53
CA GLY A 19 -18.73 8.78 9.95
C GLY A 19 -17.85 7.55 9.69
N GLN A 20 -16.68 7.69 9.08
CA GLN A 20 -15.76 6.57 8.88
C GLN A 20 -15.17 6.11 10.22
N THR A 21 -15.00 4.80 10.36
CA THR A 21 -14.22 4.23 11.47
C THR A 21 -12.75 4.28 11.11
N VAL A 22 -11.92 4.82 12.00
CA VAL A 22 -10.47 4.87 11.85
C VAL A 22 -9.78 4.30 13.09
N THR A 23 -8.63 3.67 12.87
CA THR A 23 -7.72 3.29 13.95
C THR A 23 -6.58 4.30 14.02
N PHE A 24 -6.30 4.80 15.23
CA PHE A 24 -5.26 5.80 15.46
C PHE A 24 -4.70 5.64 16.88
N ARG A 25 -3.56 6.29 17.17
CA ARG A 25 -2.93 6.29 18.49
C ARG A 25 -3.02 7.69 19.13
N PRO A 26 -3.90 7.90 20.14
CA PRO A 26 -4.06 9.20 20.78
C PRO A 26 -2.96 9.47 21.80
N VAL A 27 -1.71 9.61 21.33
CA VAL A 27 -0.53 9.84 22.18
C VAL A 27 -0.69 11.11 23.03
N ARG A 28 -1.41 12.13 22.51
CA ARG A 28 -1.70 13.39 23.21
C ARG A 28 -2.57 13.19 24.46
N ASP A 29 -3.35 12.11 24.51
CA ASP A 29 -4.23 11.79 25.63
C ASP A 29 -3.57 10.82 26.64
N GLY A 30 -2.26 10.56 26.48
CA GLY A 30 -1.51 9.66 27.36
C GLY A 30 -1.79 8.17 27.13
N ILE A 31 -2.43 7.84 26.01
CA ILE A 31 -2.79 6.47 25.63
C ILE A 31 -1.79 5.99 24.57
N ASP A 32 -0.98 5.00 24.95
CA ASP A 32 0.06 4.42 24.09
C ASP A 32 -0.41 3.15 23.33
N SER A 33 -1.72 2.99 23.19
CA SER A 33 -2.35 1.90 22.43
C SER A 33 -3.14 2.45 21.26
N GLU A 34 -3.22 1.69 20.17
CA GLU A 34 -4.17 1.99 19.11
C GLU A 34 -5.60 1.82 19.60
N VAL A 35 -6.48 2.73 19.16
CA VAL A 35 -7.90 2.70 19.44
C VAL A 35 -8.67 2.86 18.14
N SER A 36 -9.86 2.27 18.07
CA SER A 36 -10.80 2.53 16.99
C SER A 36 -11.80 3.61 17.41
N GLY A 37 -11.98 4.61 16.56
CA GLY A 37 -12.94 5.68 16.77
C GLY A 37 -13.72 6.01 15.51
N ILE A 38 -14.83 6.71 15.69
CA ILE A 38 -15.67 7.20 14.58
C ILE A 38 -15.28 8.65 14.32
N ILE A 39 -14.95 8.96 13.07
CA ILE A 39 -14.60 10.32 12.66
C ILE A 39 -15.86 11.18 12.53
N GLN A 40 -15.77 12.42 13.01
CA GLN A 40 -16.78 13.45 12.81
C GLN A 40 -16.13 14.70 12.21
N VAL A 41 -16.71 15.19 11.12
CA VAL A 41 -16.33 16.45 10.48
C VAL A 41 -17.29 17.54 10.94
N ILE A 42 -16.76 18.59 11.56
CA ILE A 42 -17.53 19.73 12.04
C ILE A 42 -17.17 20.95 11.19
N GLU A 43 -18.15 21.48 10.45
CA GLU A 43 -18.02 22.70 9.67
C GLU A 43 -18.39 23.93 10.51
N ASP A 44 -17.57 24.98 10.47
CA ASP A 44 -17.83 26.30 11.06
C ASP A 44 -17.70 27.41 10.01
N ALA A 45 -18.04 28.65 10.38
CA ALA A 45 -18.01 29.80 9.47
C ALA A 45 -16.64 30.12 8.84
N ASN A 46 -15.56 29.46 9.30
CA ASN A 46 -14.18 29.71 8.88
C ASN A 46 -13.39 28.42 8.53
N GLY A 47 -14.06 27.27 8.35
CA GLY A 47 -13.42 26.02 7.93
C GLY A 47 -13.92 24.80 8.71
N PHE A 48 -13.04 23.80 8.87
CA PHE A 48 -13.39 22.52 9.48
C PHE A 48 -12.59 22.25 10.76
N ASN A 49 -13.22 21.55 11.70
CA ASN A 49 -12.56 20.79 12.74
C ASN A 49 -12.90 19.32 12.53
N VAL A 50 -11.93 18.42 12.71
CA VAL A 50 -12.17 16.98 12.60
C VAL A 50 -11.74 16.31 13.90
N ASN A 51 -12.59 15.43 14.40
CA ASN A 51 -12.29 14.63 15.58
C ASN A 51 -12.63 13.17 15.37
N ALA A 52 -12.16 12.32 16.28
CA ALA A 52 -12.66 10.96 16.45
C ALA A 52 -13.12 10.75 17.89
N SER A 53 -14.32 10.18 18.04
CA SER A 53 -14.80 9.71 19.34
C SER A 53 -14.43 8.24 19.54
N TYR A 54 -13.83 7.92 20.68
CA TYR A 54 -13.42 6.56 21.03
C TYR A 54 -13.68 6.25 22.51
N VAL A 55 -13.67 4.97 22.88
CA VAL A 55 -13.90 4.49 24.24
C VAL A 55 -12.67 3.72 24.72
N VAL A 56 -12.20 4.05 25.92
CA VAL A 56 -11.16 3.28 26.59
C VAL A 56 -11.83 2.23 27.48
N SER A 57 -11.44 0.98 27.32
CA SER A 57 -11.90 -0.16 28.12
C SER A 57 -11.35 -0.11 29.56
N GLN A 58 -11.85 0.86 30.33
CA GLN A 58 -11.70 0.99 31.78
C GLN A 58 -13.01 0.61 32.48
N ASP A 59 -12.98 0.43 33.79
CA ASP A 59 -14.19 0.25 34.62
C ASP A 59 -14.35 1.44 35.58
N PRO A 60 -15.34 2.34 35.37
CA PRO A 60 -16.29 2.36 34.25
C PRO A 60 -15.65 2.83 32.93
N PRO A 61 -16.24 2.49 31.77
CA PRO A 61 -15.71 2.91 30.47
C PRO A 61 -15.80 4.43 30.30
N GLN A 62 -14.76 5.01 29.71
CA GLN A 62 -14.66 6.46 29.50
C GLN A 62 -14.63 6.78 28.00
N SER A 63 -15.44 7.75 27.58
CA SER A 63 -15.44 8.29 26.22
C SER A 63 -14.50 9.48 26.10
N HIS A 64 -13.75 9.52 25.01
CA HIS A 64 -12.77 10.56 24.72
C HIS A 64 -13.00 11.13 23.33
N ILE A 65 -12.59 12.40 23.13
CA ILE A 65 -12.62 13.09 21.84
C ILE A 65 -11.19 13.46 21.48
N TYR A 66 -10.68 12.87 20.40
CA TYR A 66 -9.38 13.22 19.85
C TYR A 66 -9.53 14.18 18.69
N TRP A 67 -8.83 15.32 18.72
CA TRP A 67 -8.84 16.28 17.62
C TRP A 67 -7.62 16.11 16.72
N PHE A 68 -7.87 15.97 15.43
CA PHE A 68 -6.82 15.82 14.42
C PHE A 68 -6.27 17.18 14.00
N ASP A 69 -4.96 17.26 13.81
CA ASP A 69 -4.32 18.36 13.12
C ASP A 69 -4.26 18.15 11.59
N GLN A 70 -3.74 19.14 10.87
CA GLN A 70 -3.68 19.10 9.41
C GLN A 70 -2.89 17.89 8.88
N SER A 71 -1.76 17.55 9.49
CA SER A 71 -0.90 16.46 9.03
C SER A 71 -1.59 15.10 9.17
N GLU A 72 -2.38 14.93 10.22
CA GLU A 72 -3.17 13.73 10.48
C GLU A 72 -4.33 13.62 9.48
N ILE A 73 -4.99 14.75 9.16
CA ILE A 73 -6.04 14.80 8.13
C ILE A 73 -5.50 14.53 6.73
N ASP A 74 -4.33 15.06 6.40
CA ASP A 74 -3.70 14.76 5.12
C ASP A 74 -3.35 13.26 5.01
N ALA A 75 -2.88 12.63 6.10
CA ALA A 75 -2.59 11.20 6.13
C ALA A 75 -3.85 10.34 6.01
N LEU A 76 -4.90 10.70 6.75
CA LEU A 76 -6.20 10.04 6.70
C LEU A 76 -6.80 10.12 5.29
N ALA A 77 -6.81 11.31 4.70
CA ALA A 77 -7.33 11.49 3.36
C ALA A 77 -6.49 10.78 2.32
N ARG A 78 -5.15 10.77 2.44
CA ARG A 78 -4.29 9.92 1.59
C ARG A 78 -4.64 8.44 1.72
N SER A 79 -5.00 7.96 2.90
CA SER A 79 -5.45 6.58 3.11
C SER A 79 -6.81 6.31 2.45
N LEU A 80 -7.78 7.21 2.65
CA LEU A 80 -9.14 7.11 2.09
C LEU A 80 -9.18 7.31 0.56
N LEU A 81 -8.25 8.11 0.02
CA LEU A 81 -8.06 8.35 -1.41
C LEU A 81 -7.12 7.38 -2.08
N LYS A 82 -6.26 6.69 -1.34
CA LYS A 82 -5.40 5.66 -1.93
C LYS A 82 -6.34 4.59 -2.47
N GLU A 83 -6.60 4.64 -3.77
CA GLU A 83 -6.88 3.41 -4.50
C GLU A 83 -5.77 2.45 -4.11
N LYS A 84 -6.18 1.27 -3.64
CA LYS A 84 -5.25 0.21 -3.28
C LYS A 84 -4.23 0.08 -4.41
N ARG A 85 -2.94 0.12 -4.07
CA ARG A 85 -1.86 -0.03 -5.05
C ARG A 85 -2.06 -1.36 -5.77
N ARG A 86 -2.20 -1.29 -7.08
CA ARG A 86 -2.53 -2.42 -7.95
C ARG A 86 -1.24 -3.16 -8.24
N ILE A 87 -1.14 -4.38 -7.73
CA ILE A 87 0.03 -5.23 -7.95
C ILE A 87 -0.38 -6.37 -8.86
N LEU A 88 0.35 -6.55 -9.96
CA LEU A 88 0.27 -7.78 -10.74
C LEU A 88 1.41 -8.68 -10.30
N ILE A 89 1.11 -9.91 -9.90
CA ILE A 89 2.12 -10.96 -9.69
C ILE A 89 2.03 -12.00 -10.79
N VAL A 90 3.16 -12.28 -11.43
CA VAL A 90 3.30 -13.23 -12.55
C VAL A 90 4.31 -14.30 -12.18
N ASP A 91 3.84 -15.53 -12.00
CA ASP A 91 4.64 -16.70 -11.60
C ASP A 91 3.78 -17.95 -11.87
N ASP A 92 4.34 -19.03 -12.45
CA ASP A 92 3.58 -20.25 -12.76
C ASP A 92 3.22 -21.07 -11.51
N ASP A 93 3.90 -20.82 -10.38
CA ASP A 93 3.56 -21.38 -9.08
C ASP A 93 2.36 -20.64 -8.44
N ARG A 94 1.17 -21.23 -8.64
CA ARG A 94 -0.11 -20.77 -8.07
C ARG A 94 -0.09 -20.66 -6.55
N GLU A 95 0.62 -21.55 -5.84
CA GLU A 95 0.66 -21.52 -4.37
C GLU A 95 1.49 -20.32 -3.90
N SER A 96 2.62 -20.06 -4.57
CA SER A 96 3.47 -18.89 -4.36
C SER A 96 2.69 -17.58 -4.57
N THR A 97 2.04 -17.41 -5.73
CA THR A 97 1.30 -16.17 -6.02
C THR A 97 0.17 -15.93 -5.03
N HIS A 98 -0.54 -16.99 -4.66
CA HIS A 98 -1.67 -16.89 -3.74
C HIS A 98 -1.27 -16.49 -2.33
N LEU A 99 -0.17 -17.05 -1.83
CA LEU A 99 0.38 -16.68 -0.54
C LEU A 99 0.80 -15.21 -0.51
N VAL A 100 1.52 -14.75 -1.54
CA VAL A 100 1.96 -13.35 -1.64
C VAL A 100 0.76 -12.40 -1.71
N LYS A 101 -0.26 -12.72 -2.52
CA LYS A 101 -1.51 -11.95 -2.58
C LYS A 101 -2.13 -11.79 -1.19
N ILE A 102 -2.37 -12.88 -0.47
CA ILE A 102 -3.01 -12.83 0.85
C ILE A 102 -2.19 -11.94 1.78
N LEU A 103 -0.87 -12.10 1.80
CA LEU A 103 0.00 -11.36 2.73
C LEU A 103 0.06 -9.86 2.40
N LEU A 104 0.08 -9.49 1.12
CA LEU A 104 0.02 -8.08 0.69
C LEU A 104 -1.36 -7.47 0.96
N GLU A 105 -2.45 -8.12 0.54
CA GLU A 105 -3.80 -7.57 0.73
C GLU A 105 -4.19 -7.42 2.20
N ARG A 106 -3.64 -8.25 3.10
CA ARG A 106 -3.82 -8.13 4.55
C ARG A 106 -3.26 -6.83 5.15
N THR A 107 -2.37 -6.14 4.46
CA THR A 107 -1.92 -4.80 4.89
C THR A 107 -2.98 -3.71 4.68
N GLY A 108 -4.00 -3.99 3.86
CA GLY A 108 -5.07 -3.06 3.49
C GLY A 108 -4.70 -2.08 2.37
N GLY A 109 -3.41 -1.94 2.04
CA GLY A 109 -2.92 -0.95 1.06
C GLY A 109 -2.81 -1.43 -0.39
N TYR A 110 -2.97 -2.74 -0.64
CA TYR A 110 -2.74 -3.36 -1.94
C TYR A 110 -3.98 -4.08 -2.48
N LEU A 111 -4.11 -4.10 -3.81
CA LEU A 111 -5.03 -4.93 -4.57
C LEU A 111 -4.19 -5.78 -5.51
N VAL A 112 -4.25 -7.10 -5.35
CA VAL A 112 -3.33 -8.00 -6.07
C VAL A 112 -4.07 -8.86 -7.08
N LEU A 113 -3.63 -8.77 -8.34
CA LEU A 113 -4.01 -9.70 -9.41
C LEU A 113 -2.91 -10.75 -9.58
N GLU A 114 -3.31 -12.02 -9.58
CA GLU A 114 -2.43 -13.15 -9.88
C GLU A 114 -2.55 -13.49 -11.37
N GLU A 115 -1.43 -13.71 -12.02
CA GLU A 115 -1.35 -14.33 -13.34
C GLU A 115 -0.36 -15.49 -13.28
N ASN A 116 -0.82 -16.69 -13.65
CA ASN A 116 -0.01 -17.90 -13.58
C ASN A 116 0.27 -18.50 -14.97
N ASP A 117 -0.10 -17.78 -16.02
CA ASP A 117 0.21 -18.08 -17.40
C ASP A 117 1.04 -16.92 -17.97
N ALA A 118 2.34 -17.17 -18.17
CA ALA A 118 3.28 -16.16 -18.65
C ALA A 118 2.85 -15.54 -20.00
N ALA A 119 2.19 -16.32 -20.88
CA ALA A 119 1.70 -15.83 -22.17
C ALA A 119 0.55 -14.80 -22.03
N ARG A 120 -0.13 -14.79 -20.88
CA ARG A 120 -1.20 -13.85 -20.56
C ARG A 120 -0.73 -12.63 -19.78
N ALA A 121 0.47 -12.67 -19.21
CA ALA A 121 1.03 -11.62 -18.35
C ALA A 121 0.90 -10.20 -18.93
N TYR A 122 1.28 -10.02 -20.19
CA TYR A 122 1.18 -8.73 -20.86
C TYR A 122 -0.28 -8.23 -20.97
N HIS A 123 -1.22 -9.10 -21.36
CA HIS A 123 -2.63 -8.73 -21.48
C HIS A 123 -3.24 -8.41 -20.11
N SER A 124 -2.92 -9.24 -19.11
CA SER A 124 -3.31 -9.01 -17.72
C SER A 124 -2.75 -7.68 -17.20
N ALA A 125 -1.52 -7.31 -17.54
CA ALA A 125 -0.94 -6.01 -17.20
C ALA A 125 -1.68 -4.85 -17.90
N ARG A 126 -2.01 -4.97 -19.18
CA ARG A 126 -2.75 -3.95 -19.93
C ARG A 126 -4.14 -3.68 -19.35
N ASP A 127 -4.90 -4.73 -19.06
CA ASP A 127 -6.26 -4.61 -18.54
C ASP A 127 -6.25 -4.15 -17.07
N PHE A 128 -5.29 -4.66 -16.29
CA PHE A 128 -5.20 -4.38 -14.86
C PHE A 128 -4.42 -3.12 -14.52
N ARG A 129 -3.67 -2.51 -15.44
CA ARG A 129 -2.91 -1.26 -15.22
C ARG A 129 -2.23 -1.21 -13.84
N PRO A 130 -1.33 -2.16 -13.54
CA PRO A 130 -0.70 -2.25 -12.23
C PRO A 130 0.20 -1.03 -11.96
N ASP A 131 0.26 -0.64 -10.69
CA ASP A 131 1.25 0.30 -10.17
C ASP A 131 2.64 -0.36 -10.07
N VAL A 132 2.71 -1.68 -9.85
CA VAL A 132 3.95 -2.48 -9.78
C VAL A 132 3.70 -3.90 -10.31
N ILE A 133 4.69 -4.48 -10.98
CA ILE A 133 4.66 -5.88 -11.43
C ILE A 133 5.73 -6.67 -10.67
N LEU A 134 5.31 -7.77 -10.05
CA LEU A 134 6.20 -8.79 -9.48
C LEU A 134 6.28 -9.93 -10.48
N LEU A 135 7.47 -10.28 -10.95
CA LEU A 135 7.64 -11.19 -12.08
C LEU A 135 8.65 -12.27 -11.74
N ASP A 136 8.28 -13.55 -11.80
CA ASP A 136 9.27 -14.60 -11.76
C ASP A 136 10.14 -14.55 -13.00
N ILE A 137 11.46 -14.66 -12.81
CA ILE A 137 12.39 -14.77 -13.92
C ILE A 137 12.45 -16.18 -14.49
N MET A 138 12.22 -17.21 -13.67
CA MET A 138 12.37 -18.61 -14.06
C MET A 138 11.01 -19.29 -14.20
N MET A 139 10.35 -19.10 -15.35
CA MET A 139 9.13 -19.85 -15.68
C MET A 139 9.44 -20.92 -16.76
N PRO A 140 8.81 -22.12 -16.71
CA PRO A 140 9.17 -23.25 -17.57
C PRO A 140 8.93 -23.02 -19.07
N GLU A 141 7.93 -22.20 -19.42
CA GLU A 141 7.46 -22.02 -20.80
C GLU A 141 7.85 -20.66 -21.40
N THR A 142 8.26 -19.68 -20.59
CA THR A 142 8.55 -18.31 -21.05
C THR A 142 9.57 -17.68 -20.12
N ASP A 143 10.58 -16.99 -20.66
CA ASP A 143 11.55 -16.26 -19.86
C ASP A 143 10.90 -14.99 -19.28
N GLY A 144 11.01 -14.77 -17.97
CA GLY A 144 10.48 -13.55 -17.34
C GLY A 144 11.09 -12.27 -17.93
N GLY A 145 12.32 -12.33 -18.45
CA GLY A 145 12.93 -11.20 -19.17
C GLY A 145 12.18 -10.83 -20.45
N GLU A 146 11.66 -11.82 -21.19
CA GLU A 146 10.86 -11.57 -22.40
C GLU A 146 9.52 -10.88 -22.06
N VAL A 147 8.88 -11.31 -20.97
CA VAL A 147 7.65 -10.67 -20.47
C VAL A 147 7.91 -9.23 -20.05
N ALA A 148 9.01 -8.97 -19.32
CA ALA A 148 9.41 -7.63 -18.93
C ALA A 148 9.67 -6.73 -20.16
N ALA A 149 10.43 -7.22 -21.14
CA ALA A 149 10.70 -6.51 -22.38
C ALA A 149 9.41 -6.18 -23.17
N GLN A 150 8.43 -7.10 -23.19
CA GLN A 150 7.14 -6.85 -23.82
C GLN A 150 6.35 -5.74 -23.10
N ILE A 151 6.36 -5.73 -21.77
CA ILE A 151 5.72 -4.71 -20.93
C ILE A 151 6.41 -3.34 -21.13
N GLU A 152 7.73 -3.30 -21.17
CA GLU A 152 8.49 -2.06 -21.34
C GLU A 152 8.38 -1.44 -22.74
N ALA A 153 8.23 -2.29 -23.75
CA ALA A 153 7.96 -1.84 -25.11
C ALA A 153 6.58 -1.16 -25.25
N ASP A 154 5.71 -1.32 -24.25
CA ASP A 154 4.37 -0.77 -24.26
C ASP A 154 4.30 0.68 -23.75
N PRO A 155 3.82 1.64 -24.54
CA PRO A 155 3.76 3.04 -24.11
C PRO A 155 2.88 3.32 -22.88
N GLU A 156 1.88 2.47 -22.61
CA GLU A 156 1.00 2.59 -21.43
C GLU A 156 1.57 1.90 -20.19
N LEU A 157 2.53 0.97 -20.34
CA LEU A 157 3.12 0.22 -19.22
C LEU A 157 4.61 0.51 -19.00
N GLN A 158 5.30 1.23 -19.90
CA GLN A 158 6.74 1.55 -19.82
C GLN A 158 7.16 2.25 -18.51
N GLY A 159 6.21 2.89 -17.81
CA GLY A 159 6.45 3.55 -16.53
C GLY A 159 6.20 2.66 -15.31
N THR A 160 5.67 1.44 -15.51
CA THR A 160 5.34 0.52 -14.43
C THR A 160 6.61 -0.22 -14.00
N PRO A 161 7.04 -0.09 -12.73
CA PRO A 161 8.21 -0.80 -12.23
C PRO A 161 7.99 -2.32 -12.22
N VAL A 162 8.99 -3.06 -12.71
CA VAL A 162 9.09 -4.51 -12.61
C VAL A 162 10.11 -4.89 -11.53
N ILE A 163 9.70 -5.77 -10.61
CA ILE A 163 10.55 -6.37 -9.59
C ILE A 163 10.61 -7.87 -9.86
N PHE A 164 11.80 -8.38 -10.19
CA PHE A 164 11.95 -9.82 -10.42
C PHE A 164 11.96 -10.61 -9.12
N LEU A 165 11.37 -11.79 -9.14
CA LEU A 165 11.46 -12.81 -8.10
C LEU A 165 12.36 -13.90 -8.63
N THR A 166 13.37 -14.33 -7.88
CA THR A 166 14.34 -15.31 -8.37
C THR A 166 14.73 -16.32 -7.30
N ALA A 167 14.82 -17.60 -7.69
CA ALA A 167 15.42 -18.64 -6.86
C ALA A 167 16.96 -18.68 -6.97
N LEU A 168 17.54 -18.01 -7.98
CA LEU A 168 18.99 -17.93 -8.15
C LEU A 168 19.54 -16.72 -7.39
N VAL A 169 20.37 -17.00 -6.41
CA VAL A 169 21.02 -15.97 -5.62
C VAL A 169 22.41 -16.42 -5.22
N THR A 170 23.43 -15.68 -5.63
CA THR A 170 24.78 -15.81 -5.06
C THR A 170 24.96 -14.87 -3.87
N GLU A 171 25.80 -15.24 -2.89
CA GLU A 171 26.06 -14.41 -1.70
C GLU A 171 26.55 -12.98 -2.03
N HIS A 172 27.19 -12.81 -3.19
CA HIS A 172 27.67 -11.52 -3.67
C HIS A 172 26.52 -10.62 -4.15
N GLU A 173 25.52 -11.21 -4.82
CA GLU A 173 24.38 -10.45 -5.35
C GLU A 173 23.40 -10.01 -4.24
N ILE A 174 23.30 -10.76 -3.14
CA ILE A 174 22.55 -10.35 -1.94
C ILE A 174 23.10 -9.03 -1.36
N LYS A 175 24.42 -8.88 -1.32
CA LYS A 175 25.09 -7.72 -0.70
C LYS A 175 25.08 -6.47 -1.58
N ALA A 176 25.05 -6.62 -2.90
CA ALA A 176 25.10 -5.52 -3.85
C ALA A 176 23.71 -4.96 -4.23
N GLY A 177 22.63 -5.61 -3.79
CA GLY A 177 21.29 -5.41 -4.31
C GLY A 177 21.13 -6.22 -5.60
N LEU A 178 20.28 -7.24 -5.54
CA LEU A 178 20.03 -8.15 -6.66
C LEU A 178 19.40 -7.31 -7.79
N ARG A 179 20.07 -7.25 -8.94
CA ARG A 179 19.52 -6.66 -10.16
C ARG A 179 19.59 -7.66 -11.28
N ILE A 180 18.49 -7.82 -12.00
CA ILE A 180 18.43 -8.67 -13.18
C ILE A 180 17.98 -7.82 -14.36
N GLU A 181 18.77 -7.83 -15.42
CA GLU A 181 18.53 -7.00 -16.63
C GLU A 181 18.38 -5.49 -16.34
N GLY A 182 18.90 -5.03 -15.20
CA GLY A 182 18.74 -3.63 -14.77
C GLY A 182 17.48 -3.36 -13.95
N HIS A 183 16.70 -4.38 -13.57
CA HIS A 183 15.54 -4.27 -12.68
C HIS A 183 15.90 -4.57 -11.24
N GLN A 184 15.05 -4.16 -10.30
CA GLN A 184 15.15 -4.64 -8.92
C GLN A 184 14.77 -6.13 -8.87
N SER A 185 15.32 -6.86 -7.92
CA SER A 185 14.93 -8.26 -7.74
C SER A 185 15.02 -8.72 -6.28
N LEU A 186 14.28 -9.77 -5.97
CA LEU A 186 14.18 -10.38 -4.65
C LEU A 186 14.38 -11.90 -4.73
N ALA A 187 15.11 -12.41 -3.75
CA ALA A 187 15.32 -13.83 -3.56
C ALA A 187 14.03 -14.52 -3.11
N LYS A 188 13.72 -15.68 -3.69
CA LYS A 188 12.81 -16.67 -3.10
C LYS A 188 13.59 -17.47 -2.02
N PRO A 189 12.99 -17.79 -0.85
CA PRO A 189 11.62 -17.51 -0.43
C PRO A 189 11.39 -16.02 -0.13
N ILE A 190 10.22 -15.53 -0.52
CA ILE A 190 9.89 -14.10 -0.49
C ILE A 190 9.71 -13.63 0.96
N ASN A 191 10.54 -12.67 1.38
CA ASN A 191 10.37 -11.95 2.64
C ASN A 191 9.36 -10.82 2.44
N ILE A 192 8.16 -10.92 3.03
CA ILE A 192 7.08 -9.95 2.80
C ILE A 192 7.43 -8.53 3.27
N PRO A 193 8.00 -8.30 4.48
CA PRO A 193 8.49 -6.96 4.86
C PRO A 193 9.47 -6.36 3.84
N GLU A 194 10.40 -7.16 3.33
CA GLU A 194 11.35 -6.69 2.31
C GLU A 194 10.65 -6.40 0.97
N LEU A 195 9.72 -7.26 0.55
CA LEU A 195 8.92 -7.05 -0.65
C LEU A 195 8.13 -5.74 -0.59
N ILE A 196 7.47 -5.46 0.53
CA ILE A 196 6.75 -4.20 0.76
C ILE A 196 7.70 -3.01 0.63
N ASN A 197 8.89 -3.07 1.25
CA ASN A 197 9.88 -2.01 1.12
C ASN A 197 10.28 -1.77 -0.35
N ARG A 198 10.53 -2.84 -1.12
CA ARG A 198 10.88 -2.72 -2.55
C ARG A 198 9.73 -2.12 -3.37
N ILE A 199 8.50 -2.56 -3.13
CA ILE A 199 7.30 -2.01 -3.76
C ILE A 199 7.23 -0.50 -3.50
N GLU A 200 7.29 -0.06 -2.25
CA GLU A 200 7.19 1.36 -1.90
C GLU A 200 8.39 2.20 -2.39
N GLU A 201 9.59 1.63 -2.45
CA GLU A 201 10.78 2.27 -3.05
C GLU A 201 10.65 2.45 -4.58
N SER A 202 9.95 1.53 -5.25
CA SER A 202 9.76 1.53 -6.70
C SER A 202 8.67 2.51 -7.16
N LEU A 203 7.73 2.82 -6.28
CA LEU A 203 6.62 3.70 -6.58
C LEU A 203 7.06 5.18 -6.59
N PRO A 204 6.48 6.01 -7.49
CA PRO A 204 6.78 7.43 -7.50
C PRO A 204 6.41 8.05 -6.15
N ARG A 205 7.35 8.80 -5.56
CA ARG A 205 7.12 9.53 -4.31
C ARG A 205 5.94 10.46 -4.54
N THR A 206 4.83 10.17 -3.87
CA THR A 206 3.65 11.03 -3.90
C THR A 206 4.08 12.33 -3.21
N SER A 207 4.25 13.38 -4.02
CA SER A 207 4.68 14.71 -3.56
C SER A 207 3.57 15.42 -2.79
#